data_AF-A0A7T8HHZ7-F1
#
_entry.id   AF-A0A7T8HHZ7-F1
#
_cell.length_a   1.000
_cell.length_b   1.000
_cell.length_c   1.000
_cell.angle_alpha   90.00
_cell.angle_beta   90.00
_cell.angle_gamma   90.00
#
_symmetry.space_group_name_H-M   'P 1'
#
loop_
_entity.id
_entity.type
_entity.pdbx_description
1 polymer ?
#
loop_
_entity_poly.entity_id
_entity_poly.type
_entity_poly.pdbx_seq_one_letter_code
_entity_poly.pdbx_strand_id
1 'polypeptide(L)'
;ALRVEAVELKKKGNEAYLSEDHEEAVRLYQEALDICPLEFSEERSFIFSNMGASRLKQGLQEEARGACTSAIDLNPTYVKALARRALIHEELDKPHEALEDVQRVLKLDPRHKECLAASL
;
A
#
# COMPACT_ATOMS: atom_id res chain seq x y z
N ALA A 1 24.09 -0.04 -4.93
CA ALA A 1 23.88 1.21 -5.68
C ALA A 1 22.39 1.45 -5.91
N LEU A 2 21.68 0.59 -6.66
CA LEU A 2 20.26 0.83 -7.01
C LEU A 2 19.23 0.62 -5.89
N ARG A 3 19.37 -0.41 -5.04
CA ARG A 3 18.46 -0.60 -3.89
C ARG A 3 18.45 0.60 -2.95
N VAL A 4 19.63 1.13 -2.63
CA VAL A 4 19.77 2.28 -1.73
C VAL A 4 19.10 3.51 -2.34
N GLU A 5 19.34 3.75 -3.64
CA GLU A 5 18.70 4.85 -4.37
C GLU A 5 17.18 4.72 -4.41
N ALA A 6 16.65 3.51 -4.65
CA ALA A 6 15.21 3.26 -4.58
C ALA A 6 14.62 3.56 -3.19
N VAL A 7 15.36 3.22 -2.12
CA VAL A 7 14.95 3.53 -0.75
C VAL A 7 14.94 5.04 -0.50
N GLU A 8 15.89 5.78 -1.05
CA GLU A 8 15.91 7.25 -0.95
C GLU A 8 14.78 7.90 -1.76
N LEU A 9 14.50 7.44 -2.98
CA LEU A 9 13.35 7.90 -3.77
C LEU A 9 12.03 7.63 -3.04
N LYS A 10 11.88 6.44 -2.45
CA LYS A 10 10.72 6.13 -1.59
C LYS A 10 10.61 7.08 -0.41
N LYS A 11 11.73 7.44 0.25
CA LYS A 11 11.70 8.41 1.36
C LYS A 11 11.23 9.78 0.89
N LYS A 12 11.74 10.28 -0.23
CA LYS A 12 11.24 11.53 -0.85
C LYS A 12 9.76 11.44 -1.19
N GLY A 13 9.30 10.29 -1.72
CA GLY A 13 7.88 10.05 -1.97
C GLY A 13 7.04 10.10 -0.69
N ASN A 14 7.57 9.61 0.43
CA ASN A 14 6.91 9.72 1.74
C ASN A 14 6.85 11.18 2.21
N GLU A 15 7.92 11.96 2.00
CA GLU A 15 7.94 13.40 2.33
C GLU A 15 6.89 14.16 1.51
N ALA A 16 6.83 13.93 0.20
CA ALA A 16 5.79 14.49 -0.66
C ALA A 16 4.37 14.08 -0.21
N TYR A 17 4.17 12.82 0.16
CA TYR A 17 2.89 12.35 0.71
C TYR A 17 2.50 13.09 2.00
N LEU A 18 3.45 13.33 2.90
CA LEU A 18 3.22 14.08 4.15
C LEU A 18 2.95 15.57 3.89
N SER A 19 3.47 16.12 2.79
CA SER A 19 3.17 17.47 2.30
C SER A 19 1.87 17.55 1.48
N GLU A 20 1.08 16.48 1.43
CA GLU A 20 -0.15 16.37 0.64
C GLU A 20 0.04 16.51 -0.89
N ASP A 21 1.30 16.51 -1.36
CA ASP A 21 1.63 16.47 -2.78
C ASP A 21 1.60 15.01 -3.26
N HIS A 22 0.39 14.52 -3.45
CA HIS A 22 0.16 13.12 -3.82
C HIS A 22 0.57 12.80 -5.26
N GLU A 23 0.59 13.79 -6.15
CA GLU A 23 1.08 13.62 -7.52
C GLU A 23 2.59 13.37 -7.53
N GLU A 24 3.35 14.23 -6.85
CA GLU A 24 4.81 14.06 -6.71
C GLU A 24 5.15 12.78 -5.95
N ALA A 25 4.39 12.44 -4.91
CA ALA A 25 4.59 11.20 -4.18
C ALA A 25 4.48 9.97 -5.10
N VAL A 26 3.44 9.89 -5.94
CA VAL A 26 3.26 8.79 -6.91
C VAL A 26 4.42 8.75 -7.91
N ARG A 27 4.85 9.90 -8.45
CA ARG A 27 5.99 9.98 -9.37
C ARG A 27 7.26 9.41 -8.74
N LEU A 28 7.58 9.82 -7.51
CA LEU A 28 8.77 9.36 -6.78
C LEU A 28 8.70 7.87 -6.43
N TYR A 29 7.52 7.35 -6.09
CA TYR A 29 7.35 5.92 -5.89
C TYR A 29 7.50 5.11 -7.17
N GLN A 30 7.02 5.63 -8.31
CA GLN A 30 7.21 4.98 -9.61
C GLN A 30 8.69 4.92 -9.98
N GLU A 31 9.42 6.03 -9.84
CA GLU A 31 10.88 6.05 -10.07
C GLU A 31 11.62 5.08 -9.15
N ALA A 32 11.21 5.01 -7.87
CA ALA A 32 11.76 4.03 -6.95
C ALA A 32 11.52 2.59 -7.43
N LEU A 33 10.32 2.27 -7.94
CA LEU A 33 9.99 0.95 -8.49
C LEU A 33 10.74 0.65 -9.80
N ASP A 34 11.01 1.65 -10.62
CA ASP A 34 11.70 1.47 -11.89
C ASP A 34 13.17 1.05 -11.67
N ILE A 35 13.81 1.57 -10.62
CA ILE A 35 15.21 1.26 -10.32
C ILE A 35 15.39 0.17 -9.26
N CYS A 36 14.37 -0.12 -8.44
CA CYS A 36 14.47 -1.15 -7.39
C CYS A 36 14.60 -2.55 -8.02
N PRO A 37 15.71 -3.29 -7.79
CA PRO A 37 15.86 -4.61 -8.37
C PRO A 37 14.74 -5.57 -7.94
N LEU A 38 14.29 -6.43 -8.84
CA LEU A 38 13.13 -7.31 -8.63
C LEU A 38 13.31 -8.32 -7.49
N GLU A 39 14.56 -8.68 -7.15
CA GLU A 39 14.89 -9.57 -6.03
C GLU A 39 14.56 -8.96 -4.66
N PHE A 40 14.43 -7.62 -4.56
CA PHE A 40 14.05 -6.92 -3.33
C PHE A 40 12.53 -6.78 -3.22
N SER A 41 11.84 -7.93 -3.20
CA SER A 41 10.37 -8.00 -3.15
C SER A 41 9.79 -7.27 -1.94
N GLU A 42 10.45 -7.34 -0.79
CA GLU A 42 10.01 -6.65 0.43
C GLU A 42 10.04 -5.13 0.26
N GLU A 43 11.16 -4.54 -0.19
CA GLU A 43 11.22 -3.11 -0.46
C GLU A 43 10.19 -2.66 -1.50
N ARG A 44 10.04 -3.42 -2.60
CA ARG A 44 9.04 -3.13 -3.63
C ARG A 44 7.63 -3.17 -3.07
N SER A 45 7.32 -4.11 -2.18
CA SER A 45 6.02 -4.19 -1.50
C SER A 45 5.71 -2.93 -0.69
N PHE A 46 6.70 -2.38 0.00
CA PHE A 46 6.56 -1.12 0.75
C PHE A 46 6.30 0.06 -0.18
N ILE A 47 6.99 0.15 -1.31
CA ILE A 47 6.80 1.23 -2.29
C ILE A 47 5.39 1.17 -2.90
N PHE A 48 4.95 -0.02 -3.34
CA PHE A 48 3.60 -0.20 -3.87
C PHE A 48 2.50 0.17 -2.86
N SER A 49 2.63 -0.24 -1.60
CA SER A 49 1.66 0.12 -0.55
C SER A 49 1.61 1.64 -0.30
N ASN A 50 2.75 2.32 -0.35
CA ASN A 50 2.80 3.77 -0.19
C ASN A 50 2.20 4.49 -1.42
N MET A 51 2.45 3.99 -2.63
CA MET A 51 1.79 4.48 -3.84
C MET A 51 0.27 4.30 -3.79
N GLY A 52 -0.20 3.16 -3.27
CA GLY A 52 -1.63 2.94 -3.01
C GLY A 52 -2.22 3.94 -2.03
N ALA A 53 -1.45 4.38 -1.02
CA ALA A 53 -1.87 5.43 -0.10
C ALA A 53 -2.07 6.78 -0.81
N SER A 54 -1.11 7.20 -1.65
CA SER A 54 -1.22 8.46 -2.41
C SER A 54 -2.38 8.43 -3.40
N ARG A 55 -2.55 7.33 -4.15
CA ARG A 55 -3.65 7.19 -5.11
C ARG A 55 -5.02 7.23 -4.44
N LEU A 56 -5.14 6.65 -3.25
CA LEU A 56 -6.38 6.76 -2.47
C LEU A 56 -6.68 8.21 -2.11
N LYS A 57 -5.67 9.00 -1.73
CA LYS A 57 -5.83 10.44 -1.46
C LYS A 57 -6.19 11.25 -2.69
N GLN A 58 -5.83 10.78 -3.89
CA GLN A 58 -6.25 11.37 -5.16
C GLN A 58 -7.67 10.96 -5.58
N GLY A 59 -8.35 10.09 -4.83
CA GLY A 59 -9.67 9.55 -5.21
C GLY A 59 -9.59 8.55 -6.36
N LEU A 60 -8.45 7.89 -6.56
CA LEU A 60 -8.23 6.87 -7.58
C LEU A 60 -8.30 5.47 -6.96
N GLN A 61 -9.49 5.06 -6.47
CA GLN A 61 -9.67 3.84 -5.67
C GLN A 61 -9.22 2.57 -6.40
N GLU A 62 -9.58 2.43 -7.68
CA GLU A 62 -9.21 1.25 -8.47
C GLU A 62 -7.69 1.13 -8.65
N GLU A 63 -7.00 2.25 -8.89
CA GLU A 63 -5.54 2.26 -9.01
C GLU A 63 -4.84 2.04 -7.67
N ALA A 64 -5.42 2.54 -6.58
CA ALA A 64 -4.96 2.28 -5.21
C ALA A 64 -5.10 0.79 -4.86
N ARG A 65 -6.24 0.16 -5.21
CA ARG A 65 -6.46 -1.28 -5.05
C ARG A 65 -5.42 -2.10 -5.80
N GLY A 66 -5.12 -1.71 -7.04
CA GLY A 66 -4.09 -2.34 -7.86
C GLY A 66 -2.72 -2.27 -7.19
N ALA A 67 -2.33 -1.11 -6.69
CA ALA A 67 -1.06 -0.93 -5.99
C ALA A 67 -0.99 -1.78 -4.69
N CYS A 68 -2.06 -1.82 -3.89
CA CYS A 68 -2.12 -2.71 -2.72
C CYS A 68 -2.01 -4.19 -3.09
N THR A 69 -2.64 -4.60 -4.21
CA THR A 69 -2.57 -5.98 -4.69
C THR A 69 -1.15 -6.35 -5.07
N SER A 70 -0.45 -5.50 -5.85
CA SER A 70 0.97 -5.70 -6.15
C SER A 70 1.84 -5.78 -4.89
N ALA A 71 1.55 -5.00 -3.86
CA ALA A 71 2.25 -5.08 -2.59
C ALA A 71 2.03 -6.43 -1.88
N ILE A 72 0.80 -6.93 -1.88
CA ILE A 72 0.41 -8.20 -1.25
C ILE A 72 0.98 -9.39 -2.03
N ASP A 73 1.02 -9.33 -3.36
CA ASP A 73 1.61 -10.39 -4.20
C ASP A 73 3.11 -10.56 -3.92
N LEU A 74 3.80 -9.45 -3.64
CA LEU A 74 5.21 -9.44 -3.25
C LEU A 74 5.45 -9.80 -1.78
N ASN A 75 4.54 -9.38 -0.89
CA ASN A 75 4.59 -9.66 0.55
C ASN A 75 3.18 -10.00 1.07
N PRO A 76 2.80 -11.28 1.07
CA PRO A 76 1.45 -11.73 1.44
C PRO A 76 1.05 -11.46 2.88
N THR A 77 2.03 -11.15 3.73
CA THR A 77 1.86 -10.85 5.16
C THR A 77 1.91 -9.37 5.47
N TYR A 78 1.95 -8.49 4.45
CA TYR A 78 2.07 -7.06 4.68
C TYR A 78 0.76 -6.44 5.17
N VAL A 79 0.62 -6.40 6.50
CA VAL A 79 -0.60 -5.94 7.20
C VAL A 79 -1.08 -4.58 6.72
N LYS A 80 -0.19 -3.60 6.49
CA LYS A 80 -0.59 -2.26 6.03
C LYS A 80 -1.23 -2.27 4.65
N ALA A 81 -0.75 -3.12 3.74
CA ALA A 81 -1.33 -3.23 2.40
C ALA A 81 -2.69 -3.92 2.43
N LEU A 82 -2.83 -4.97 3.25
CA LEU A 82 -4.10 -5.68 3.47
C LEU A 82 -5.16 -4.75 4.08
N ALA A 83 -4.83 -4.06 5.17
CA ALA A 83 -5.74 -3.13 5.83
C ALA A 83 -6.18 -1.99 4.89
N ARG A 84 -5.26 -1.47 4.08
CA ARG A 84 -5.59 -0.44 3.07
C ARG A 84 -6.49 -0.99 1.98
N ARG A 85 -6.24 -2.19 1.48
CA ARG A 85 -7.07 -2.80 0.43
C ARG A 85 -8.47 -3.13 0.93
N ALA A 86 -8.60 -3.54 2.20
CA ALA A 86 -9.91 -3.73 2.84
C ALA A 86 -10.73 -2.44 2.84
N LEU A 87 -10.14 -1.31 3.25
CA LEU A 87 -10.79 0.00 3.21
C LEU A 87 -11.20 0.39 1.79
N ILE A 88 -10.33 0.15 0.81
CA ILE A 88 -10.64 0.45 -0.59
C ILE A 88 -11.78 -0.44 -1.11
N HIS A 89 -11.83 -1.71 -0.70
CA HIS A 89 -12.94 -2.59 -1.04
C HIS A 89 -14.27 -2.10 -0.44
N GLU A 90 -14.26 -1.59 0.79
CA GLU A 90 -15.43 -0.94 1.40
C GLU A 90 -15.89 0.29 0.59
N GLU A 91 -14.97 1.19 0.22
CA GLU A 91 -15.28 2.36 -0.60
C GLU A 91 -15.83 2.01 -2.00
N LEU A 92 -15.48 0.83 -2.50
CA LEU A 92 -15.93 0.29 -3.80
C LEU A 92 -17.18 -0.59 -3.70
N ASP A 93 -17.84 -0.64 -2.53
CA ASP A 93 -19.02 -1.50 -2.27
C ASP A 93 -18.75 -2.99 -2.54
N LYS A 94 -17.56 -3.46 -2.12
CA LYS A 94 -17.09 -4.86 -2.23
C LYS A 94 -16.91 -5.48 -0.83
N PRO A 95 -18.00 -5.71 -0.09
CA PRO A 95 -17.93 -6.09 1.33
C PRO A 95 -17.34 -7.49 1.55
N HIS A 96 -17.48 -8.42 0.60
CA HIS A 96 -16.92 -9.76 0.71
C HIS A 96 -15.39 -9.73 0.67
N GLU A 97 -14.82 -9.05 -0.32
CA GLU A 97 -13.38 -8.88 -0.47
C GLU A 97 -12.78 -8.06 0.69
N ALA A 98 -13.50 -7.05 1.17
CA ALA A 98 -13.10 -6.29 2.36
C ALA A 98 -12.98 -7.19 3.59
N LEU A 99 -13.98 -8.05 3.83
CA LEU A 99 -14.00 -8.98 4.96
C LEU A 99 -12.86 -10.00 4.87
N GLU A 100 -12.55 -10.53 3.68
CA GLU A 100 -11.42 -11.45 3.49
C GLU A 100 -10.09 -10.81 3.90
N ASP A 101 -9.85 -9.56 3.49
CA ASP A 101 -8.64 -8.84 3.86
C ASP A 101 -8.60 -8.50 5.36
N VAL A 102 -9.73 -8.10 5.96
CA VAL A 102 -9.86 -7.86 7.41
C VAL A 102 -9.53 -9.12 8.22
N GLN A 103 -10.06 -10.28 7.81
CA GLN A 103 -9.77 -11.56 8.48
C GLN A 103 -8.29 -11.91 8.39
N ARG A 104 -7.65 -11.66 7.24
CA ARG A 104 -6.20 -11.85 7.08
C ARG A 104 -5.40 -10.91 7.98
N VAL A 105 -5.80 -9.64 8.08
CA VAL A 105 -5.18 -8.68 9.00
C VAL A 105 -5.27 -9.19 10.43
N LEU A 106 -6.46 -9.57 10.92
CA LEU A 106 -6.65 -10.02 12.29
C LEU A 106 -5.96 -11.36 12.59
N LYS A 107 -5.71 -12.19 11.58
CA LYS A 107 -4.88 -13.40 11.74
C LYS A 107 -3.40 -13.06 11.95
N LEU A 108 -2.89 -12.02 11.30
CA LEU A 108 -1.48 -11.60 11.37
C LEU A 108 -1.21 -10.65 12.55
N ASP A 109 -2.15 -9.75 12.82
CA ASP A 109 -2.15 -8.82 13.95
C ASP A 109 -3.55 -8.81 14.61
N PRO A 110 -3.78 -9.72 15.59
CA PRO A 110 -5.08 -9.83 16.27
C PRO A 110 -5.52 -8.59 17.05
N ARG A 111 -4.64 -7.59 17.22
CA ARG A 111 -4.93 -6.35 17.96
C ARG A 111 -4.97 -5.13 17.06
N HIS A 112 -5.03 -5.32 15.74
CA HIS A 112 -5.14 -4.23 14.78
C HIS A 112 -6.45 -3.47 14.99
N LYS A 113 -6.36 -2.23 15.49
CA LYS A 113 -7.51 -1.48 16.01
C LYS A 113 -8.55 -1.17 14.93
N GLU A 114 -8.11 -0.77 13.75
CA GLU A 114 -8.98 -0.38 12.64
C GLU A 114 -9.82 -1.57 12.17
N CYS A 115 -9.20 -2.72 11.91
CA CYS A 115 -9.90 -3.93 11.48
C CYS A 115 -10.76 -4.57 12.59
N LEU A 116 -10.39 -4.39 13.86
CA LEU A 116 -11.20 -4.85 14.98
C LEU A 116 -12.53 -4.08 15.06
N ALA A 117 -12.51 -2.77 14.82
CA ALA A 117 -13.72 -1.96 14.77
C ALA A 117 -14.64 -2.33 13.59
N ALA A 118 -14.07 -2.71 12.45
CA ALA A 118 -14.82 -3.13 11.26
C ALA A 118 -15.41 -4.56 11.34
N SER A 119 -15.03 -5.34 12.35
CA SER A 119 -15.48 -6.75 12.53
C SER A 119 -16.61 -6.90 13.57
N LEU A 120 -17.10 -5.79 14.14
CA LEU A 120 -18.16 -5.72 15.15
C LEU A 120 -19.44 -5.13 14.53
#